data_AF-A0A520YRF0-F1
#
_entry.id   AF-A0A520YRF0-F1
#
_cell.length_a   1.000
_cell.length_b   1.000
_cell.length_c   1.000
_cell.angle_alpha   90.00
_cell.angle_beta   90.00
_cell.angle_gamma   90.00
#
_symmetry.space_group_name_H-M   'P 1'
#
loop_
_entity.id
_entity.type
_entity.pdbx_description
1 polymer ?
#
loop_
_entity_poly.entity_id
_entity_poly.type
_entity_poly.pdbx_seq_one_letter_code
_entity_poly.pdbx_strand_id
1 'polypeptide(L)'
;MIPDETVAYAIATWARFNEDVTDVLLRALSGAFALVAASDGELAPSEADGFVDMLRGKANVFSGLHFDELESTFRELTEALMADPEDGRRRAIECIKRVAGDPVRSELVRSAAAMAVASDGRVRASEEASLQEISKALSLANDG
;
A
#
# COMPACT_ATOMS: atom_id res chain seq x y z
N MET A 1 17.78 -1.41 -5.05
CA MET A 1 17.19 -1.38 -6.40
C MET A 1 16.16 -2.48 -6.44
N ILE A 2 14.88 -2.16 -6.56
CA ILE A 2 13.89 -3.19 -6.89
C ILE A 2 14.21 -3.64 -8.32
N PRO A 3 14.34 -4.94 -8.59
CA PRO A 3 14.50 -5.42 -9.96
C PRO A 3 13.31 -4.96 -10.82
N ASP A 4 13.57 -4.55 -12.06
CA ASP A 4 12.52 -4.23 -13.05
C ASP A 4 11.47 -5.37 -13.14
N GLU A 5 11.92 -6.61 -12.97
CA GLU A 5 11.11 -7.83 -12.90
C GLU A 5 10.04 -7.80 -11.78
N THR A 6 10.32 -7.20 -10.62
CA THR A 6 9.35 -7.12 -9.51
C THR A 6 8.23 -6.13 -9.82
N VAL A 7 8.54 -5.01 -10.48
CA VAL A 7 7.53 -4.04 -10.91
C VAL A 7 6.68 -4.64 -12.04
N ALA A 8 7.32 -5.29 -13.01
CA ALA A 8 6.63 -5.99 -14.10
C ALA A 8 5.71 -7.10 -13.56
N TYR A 9 6.17 -7.86 -12.57
CA TYR A 9 5.36 -8.85 -11.89
C TYR A 9 4.17 -8.22 -11.16
N ALA A 10 4.37 -7.14 -10.41
CA ALA A 10 3.29 -6.43 -9.73
C ALA A 10 2.23 -5.92 -10.70
N ILE A 11 2.64 -5.31 -11.82
CA ILE A 11 1.73 -4.88 -12.89
C ILE A 11 0.96 -6.08 -13.46
N ALA A 12 1.62 -7.20 -13.70
CA ALA A 12 0.99 -8.41 -14.21
C ALA A 12 0.00 -9.03 -13.22
N THR A 13 0.25 -8.94 -11.91
CA THR A 13 -0.68 -9.36 -10.86
C THR A 13 -1.96 -8.53 -10.94
N TRP A 14 -1.83 -7.21 -10.98
CA TRP A 14 -2.97 -6.30 -11.09
C TRP A 14 -3.74 -6.46 -12.40
N ALA A 15 -3.04 -6.65 -13.53
CA ALA A 15 -3.69 -6.87 -14.82
C ALA A 15 -4.48 -8.19 -14.92
N ARG A 16 -4.17 -9.18 -14.07
CA ARG A 16 -4.91 -10.46 -13.99
C ARG A 16 -6.12 -10.37 -13.05
N PHE A 17 -6.15 -9.40 -12.16
CA PHE A 17 -7.27 -9.20 -11.25
C PHE A 17 -8.46 -8.63 -12.02
N ASN A 18 -9.56 -9.38 -12.04
CA ASN A 18 -10.77 -9.07 -12.80
C ASN A 18 -12.03 -9.03 -11.92
N GLU A 19 -11.85 -8.96 -10.60
CA GLU A 19 -12.93 -8.83 -9.63
C GLU A 19 -13.05 -7.38 -9.13
N ASP A 20 -14.14 -7.08 -8.43
CA ASP A 20 -14.32 -5.77 -7.80
C ASP A 20 -13.39 -5.60 -6.59
N VAL A 21 -12.80 -4.41 -6.47
CA VAL A 21 -12.03 -4.05 -5.28
C VAL A 21 -13.01 -3.84 -4.12
N THR A 22 -13.12 -4.84 -3.25
CA THR A 22 -13.93 -4.72 -2.03
C THR A 22 -13.40 -3.62 -1.11
N ASP A 23 -14.28 -3.03 -0.31
CA ASP A 23 -13.94 -2.05 0.73
C ASP A 23 -12.85 -2.56 1.70
N VAL A 24 -12.82 -3.86 2.01
CA VAL A 24 -11.76 -4.46 2.84
C VAL A 24 -10.41 -4.42 2.13
N LEU A 25 -10.37 -4.76 0.84
CA LEU A 25 -9.15 -4.69 0.03
C LEU A 25 -8.70 -3.24 -0.15
N LEU A 26 -9.61 -2.32 -0.41
CA LEU A 26 -9.33 -0.89 -0.54
C LEU A 26 -8.66 -0.34 0.73
N ARG A 27 -9.20 -0.64 1.92
CA ARG A 27 -8.57 -0.21 3.17
C ARG A 27 -7.19 -0.83 3.39
N ALA A 28 -7.00 -2.09 3.00
CA ALA A 28 -5.70 -2.73 3.10
C ALA A 28 -4.67 -2.07 2.17
N LEU A 29 -5.07 -1.69 0.96
CA LEU A 29 -4.24 -0.95 0.00
C LEU A 29 -3.88 0.44 0.54
N SER A 30 -4.87 1.21 1.02
CA SER A 30 -4.63 2.51 1.64
C SER A 30 -3.69 2.41 2.84
N GLY A 31 -3.81 1.37 3.66
CA GLY A 31 -2.90 1.10 4.78
C GLY A 31 -1.48 0.81 4.33
N ALA A 32 -1.30 -0.04 3.31
CA ALA A 32 0.02 -0.32 2.77
C ALA A 32 0.68 0.93 2.17
N PHE A 33 -0.09 1.74 1.44
CA PHE A 33 0.38 3.02 0.90
C PHE A 33 0.76 4.02 2.00
N ALA A 34 -0.04 4.13 3.06
CA ALA A 34 0.25 5.02 4.18
C ALA A 34 1.55 4.64 4.90
N LEU A 35 1.82 3.34 5.09
CA LEU A 35 3.08 2.85 5.67
C LEU A 35 4.30 3.12 4.77
N VAL A 36 4.13 3.04 3.45
CA VAL A 36 5.18 3.37 2.48
C VAL A 36 5.44 4.88 2.47
N ALA A 37 4.39 5.69 2.42
CA ALA A 37 4.48 7.14 2.42
C ALA A 37 5.15 7.66 3.69
N ALA A 38 4.81 7.11 4.87
CA ALA A 38 5.42 7.49 6.15
C ALA A 38 6.67 6.66 6.53
N SER A 39 7.37 6.08 5.54
CA SER A 39 8.44 5.11 5.80
C SER A 39 9.67 5.73 6.50
N ASP A 40 9.99 6.98 6.23
CA ASP A 40 11.10 7.71 6.85
C ASP A 40 10.74 8.37 8.19
N GLY A 41 9.52 8.18 8.67
CA GLY A 41 9.06 8.57 10.01
C GLY A 41 8.44 9.95 10.09
N GLU A 42 8.49 10.74 9.02
CA GLU A 42 7.77 12.00 8.88
C GLU A 42 7.00 11.96 7.58
N LEU A 43 5.74 12.38 7.59
CA LEU A 43 4.96 12.54 6.37
C LEU A 43 4.39 13.95 6.37
N ALA A 44 4.85 14.79 5.46
CA ALA A 44 4.27 16.11 5.28
C ALA A 44 2.94 16.02 4.49
N PRO A 45 1.97 16.93 4.72
CA PRO A 45 0.75 16.98 3.92
C PRO A 45 1.02 17.05 2.41
N SER A 46 2.05 17.80 2.00
CA SER A 46 2.46 17.91 0.59
C SER A 46 3.02 16.60 0.01
N GLU A 47 3.64 15.75 0.83
CA GLU A 47 4.12 14.44 0.40
C GLU A 47 2.97 13.45 0.25
N ALA A 48 1.97 13.52 1.16
CA ALA A 48 0.74 12.76 1.03
C ALA A 48 -0.02 13.12 -0.26
N ASP A 49 -0.15 14.42 -0.58
CA ASP A 49 -0.78 14.87 -1.82
C ASP A 49 0.00 14.42 -3.07
N GLY A 50 1.34 14.55 -3.06
CA GLY A 50 2.19 14.06 -4.15
C GLY A 50 2.08 12.54 -4.35
N PHE A 51 1.91 11.79 -3.27
CA PHE A 51 1.69 10.34 -3.34
C PHE A 51 0.33 10.01 -3.97
N VAL A 52 -0.73 10.75 -3.64
CA VAL A 52 -2.06 10.60 -4.26
C VAL A 52 -2.00 10.88 -5.76
N ASP A 53 -1.32 11.95 -6.17
CA ASP A 53 -1.13 12.27 -7.60
C ASP A 53 -0.36 11.16 -8.33
N MET A 54 0.67 10.60 -7.68
CA MET A 54 1.44 9.47 -8.20
C MET A 54 0.56 8.22 -8.40
N LEU A 55 -0.34 7.93 -7.46
CA LEU A 55 -1.29 6.83 -7.56
C LEU A 55 -2.32 7.07 -8.67
N ARG A 56 -2.87 8.28 -8.78
CA ARG A 56 -3.79 8.65 -9.88
C ARG A 56 -3.12 8.50 -11.25
N GLY A 57 -1.84 8.83 -11.37
CA GLY A 57 -1.04 8.60 -12.58
C GLY A 57 -0.93 7.11 -12.98
N LYS A 58 -1.18 6.19 -12.05
CA LYS A 58 -1.16 4.73 -12.24
C LYS A 58 -2.57 4.11 -12.28
N ALA A 59 -3.62 4.92 -12.44
CA ALA A 59 -5.01 4.45 -12.45
C ALA A 59 -5.32 3.40 -13.52
N ASN A 60 -4.55 3.37 -14.61
CA ASN A 60 -4.64 2.34 -15.64
C ASN A 60 -4.18 0.94 -15.18
N VAL A 61 -3.34 0.85 -14.14
CA VAL A 61 -2.89 -0.43 -13.57
C VAL A 61 -3.87 -0.92 -12.49
N PHE A 62 -4.41 0.00 -11.69
CA PHE A 62 -5.37 -0.31 -10.63
C PHE A 62 -6.83 -0.32 -11.16
N SER A 63 -7.11 -1.16 -12.15
CA SER A 63 -8.47 -1.31 -12.69
C SER A 63 -9.45 -1.79 -11.62
N GLY A 64 -10.64 -1.18 -11.56
CA GLY A 64 -11.68 -1.52 -10.57
C GLY A 64 -11.51 -0.83 -9.20
N LEU A 65 -10.47 -0.01 -9.03
CA LEU A 65 -10.23 0.74 -7.80
C LEU A 65 -11.00 2.07 -7.81
N HIS A 66 -11.80 2.31 -6.76
CA HIS A 66 -12.43 3.59 -6.51
C HIS A 66 -11.43 4.57 -5.90
N PHE A 67 -10.73 5.34 -6.75
CA PHE A 67 -9.64 6.22 -6.33
C PHE A 67 -10.04 7.28 -5.29
N ASP A 68 -11.27 7.81 -5.37
CA ASP A 68 -11.72 8.81 -4.40
C ASP A 68 -11.91 8.20 -3.00
N GLU A 69 -12.37 6.95 -2.92
CA GLU A 69 -12.47 6.21 -1.65
C GLU A 69 -11.09 5.80 -1.12
N LEU A 70 -10.19 5.39 -2.01
CA LEU A 70 -8.81 5.08 -1.68
C LEU A 70 -8.11 6.32 -1.10
N GLU A 71 -8.24 7.47 -1.77
CA GLU A 71 -7.67 8.75 -1.33
C GLU A 71 -8.23 9.15 0.03
N SER A 72 -9.55 9.09 0.21
CA SER A 72 -10.18 9.42 1.49
C SER A 72 -9.64 8.54 2.62
N THR A 73 -9.55 7.24 2.40
CA THR A 73 -9.04 6.29 3.41
C THR A 73 -7.54 6.49 3.65
N PHE A 74 -6.78 6.75 2.59
CA PHE A 74 -5.35 7.03 2.69
C PHE A 74 -5.11 8.29 3.53
N ARG A 75 -5.85 9.37 3.26
CA ARG A 75 -5.77 10.63 4.03
C ARG A 75 -6.12 10.43 5.50
N GLU A 76 -7.18 9.68 5.80
CA GLU A 76 -7.52 9.35 7.20
C GLU A 76 -6.36 8.64 7.92
N LEU A 77 -5.72 7.67 7.26
CA LEU A 77 -4.61 6.92 7.83
C LEU A 77 -3.33 7.75 7.96
N THR A 78 -3.03 8.61 6.99
CA THR A 78 -1.87 9.51 7.05
C THR A 78 -2.07 10.62 8.07
N GLU A 79 -3.27 11.16 8.22
CA GLU A 79 -3.62 12.07 9.32
C GLU A 79 -3.44 11.41 10.68
N ALA A 80 -3.89 10.16 10.84
CA ALA A 80 -3.67 9.40 12.05
C ALA A 80 -2.16 9.18 12.33
N LEU A 81 -1.37 8.87 11.29
CA LEU A 81 0.09 8.73 11.38
C LEU A 81 0.79 10.03 11.78
N MET A 82 0.33 11.18 11.25
CA MET A 82 0.89 12.49 11.60
C MET A 82 0.53 12.90 13.04
N ALA A 83 -0.67 12.54 13.51
CA ALA A 83 -1.13 12.85 14.87
C ALA A 83 -0.48 11.95 15.93
N ASP A 84 -0.39 10.65 15.66
CA ASP A 84 0.24 9.64 16.50
C ASP A 84 0.85 8.54 15.59
N PRO A 85 2.18 8.58 15.36
CA PRO A 85 2.84 7.62 14.47
C PRO A 85 2.66 6.16 14.89
N GLU A 86 2.58 5.86 16.19
CA GLU A 86 2.42 4.49 16.66
C GLU A 86 0.98 4.00 16.42
N ASP A 87 -0.02 4.82 16.77
CA ASP A 87 -1.42 4.46 16.56
C ASP A 87 -1.79 4.39 15.07
N GLY A 88 -1.31 5.35 14.27
CA GLY A 88 -1.51 5.36 12.82
C GLY A 88 -0.93 4.12 12.14
N ARG A 89 0.30 3.72 12.52
CA ARG A 89 0.91 2.47 12.01
C ARG A 89 0.09 1.25 12.40
N ARG A 90 -0.35 1.18 13.66
CA ARG A 90 -1.19 0.08 14.15
C ARG A 90 -2.49 -0.05 13.33
N ARG A 91 -3.19 1.07 13.07
CA ARG A 91 -4.43 1.08 12.25
C ARG A 91 -4.18 0.63 10.81
N ALA A 92 -3.10 1.09 10.20
CA ALA A 92 -2.74 0.68 8.84
C ALA A 92 -2.46 -0.83 8.76
N ILE A 93 -1.70 -1.37 9.73
CA ILE A 93 -1.42 -2.81 9.84
C ILE A 93 -2.70 -3.63 10.07
N GLU A 94 -3.63 -3.14 10.91
CA GLU A 94 -4.92 -3.80 11.13
C GLU A 94 -5.74 -3.91 9.85
N CYS A 95 -5.71 -2.89 8.99
CA CYS A 95 -6.36 -2.95 7.68
C CYS A 95 -5.73 -4.02 6.79
N ILE A 96 -4.39 -4.09 6.74
CA ILE A 96 -3.65 -5.09 5.96
C ILE A 96 -3.95 -6.52 6.44
N LYS A 97 -3.99 -6.75 7.77
CA LYS A 97 -4.27 -8.07 8.33
C LYS A 97 -5.64 -8.63 7.95
N ARG A 98 -6.62 -7.78 7.64
CA ARG A 98 -7.97 -8.23 7.24
C ARG A 98 -7.99 -8.97 5.90
N VAL A 99 -6.98 -8.79 5.05
CA VAL A 99 -6.89 -9.50 3.77
C VAL A 99 -5.89 -10.66 3.79
N ALA A 100 -5.15 -10.83 4.88
CA ALA A 100 -4.08 -11.82 4.98
C ALA A 100 -4.53 -13.27 4.75
N GLY A 101 -5.75 -13.62 5.17
CA GLY A 101 -6.33 -14.94 4.96
C GLY A 101 -6.73 -15.25 3.50
N ASP A 102 -6.61 -14.27 2.60
CA ASP A 102 -6.85 -14.43 1.17
C ASP A 102 -5.52 -14.22 0.42
N PRO A 103 -4.94 -15.28 -0.19
CA PRO A 103 -3.64 -15.19 -0.84
C PRO A 103 -3.68 -14.27 -2.08
N VAL A 104 -4.81 -14.17 -2.78
CA VAL A 104 -4.94 -13.28 -3.96
C VAL A 104 -4.92 -11.83 -3.51
N ARG A 105 -5.71 -11.49 -2.48
CA ARG A 105 -5.76 -10.12 -1.94
C ARG A 105 -4.46 -9.72 -1.26
N SER A 106 -3.82 -10.64 -0.54
CA SER A 106 -2.51 -10.43 0.05
C SER A 106 -1.47 -10.09 -1.02
N GLU A 107 -1.48 -10.81 -2.13
CA GLU A 107 -0.54 -10.58 -3.22
C GLU A 107 -0.81 -9.25 -3.94
N LEU A 108 -2.07 -8.83 -4.06
CA LEU A 108 -2.45 -7.51 -4.59
C LEU A 108 -1.91 -6.37 -3.71
N VAL A 109 -2.08 -6.48 -2.39
CA VAL A 109 -1.56 -5.48 -1.44
C VAL A 109 -0.03 -5.41 -1.50
N ARG A 110 0.65 -6.56 -1.54
CA ARG A 110 2.11 -6.61 -1.68
C ARG A 110 2.58 -5.99 -3.00
N SER A 111 1.92 -6.35 -4.10
CA SER A 111 2.22 -5.84 -5.44
C SER A 111 2.03 -4.32 -5.52
N ALA A 112 0.94 -3.81 -4.95
CA ALA A 112 0.67 -2.37 -4.88
C ALA A 112 1.74 -1.61 -4.09
N ALA A 113 2.12 -2.13 -2.92
CA ALA A 113 3.16 -1.52 -2.10
C ALA A 113 4.52 -1.49 -2.83
N ALA A 114 4.88 -2.58 -3.51
CA ALA A 114 6.12 -2.65 -4.29
C ALA A 114 6.14 -1.61 -5.44
N MET A 115 5.01 -1.42 -6.13
CA MET A 115 4.88 -0.39 -7.17
C MET A 115 5.01 1.03 -6.62
N ALA A 116 4.47 1.30 -5.43
CA ALA A 116 4.58 2.60 -4.79
C ALA A 116 6.03 2.95 -4.46
N VAL A 117 6.77 1.99 -3.90
CA VAL A 117 8.20 2.14 -3.56
C VAL A 117 9.08 2.28 -4.80
N ALA A 118 8.74 1.61 -5.91
CA ALA A 118 9.57 1.62 -7.11
C ALA A 118 9.43 2.90 -7.98
N SER A 119 8.55 3.85 -7.62
CA SER A 119 8.16 4.95 -8.51
C SER A 119 9.30 5.86 -8.97
N ASP A 120 10.33 6.06 -8.14
CA ASP A 120 11.45 6.99 -8.45
C ASP A 120 12.77 6.26 -8.77
N GLY A 121 12.73 4.94 -8.99
CA GLY A 121 13.89 4.14 -9.40
C GLY A 121 14.97 3.96 -8.33
N ARG A 122 14.77 4.49 -7.12
CA ARG A 122 15.65 4.29 -5.96
C ARG A 122 14.82 3.96 -4.72
N VAL A 123 15.07 2.77 -4.17
CA VAL A 123 14.50 2.34 -2.90
C VAL A 123 15.45 2.67 -1.77
N ARG A 124 14.94 3.39 -0.77
CA ARG A 124 15.60 3.69 0.49
C ARG A 124 15.43 2.53 1.47
N ALA A 125 16.33 2.45 2.45
CA ALA A 125 16.25 1.42 3.50
C ALA A 125 14.93 1.49 4.30
N SER A 126 14.39 2.70 4.47
CA SER A 126 13.08 2.94 5.12
C SER A 126 11.93 2.31 4.34
N GLU A 127 11.89 2.50 3.03
CA GLU A 127 10.84 1.96 2.16
C GLU A 127 10.89 0.42 2.10
N GLU A 128 12.10 -0.15 2.06
CA GLU A 128 12.30 -1.60 2.16
C GLU A 128 11.80 -2.15 3.51
N ALA A 129 12.04 -1.43 4.61
CA ALA A 129 11.53 -1.82 5.92
C ALA A 129 9.99 -1.81 5.95
N SER A 130 9.34 -0.81 5.34
CA SER A 130 7.87 -0.79 5.19
C SER A 130 7.36 -1.99 4.39
N LEU A 131 8.02 -2.38 3.29
CA LEU A 131 7.65 -3.58 2.51
C LEU A 131 7.76 -4.87 3.33
N GLN A 132 8.79 -4.98 4.16
CA GLN A 132 8.97 -6.13 5.06
C GLN A 132 7.89 -6.18 6.14
N GLU A 133 7.51 -5.02 6.68
CA GLU A 133 6.43 -4.91 7.67
C GLU A 133 5.07 -5.32 7.08
N ILE A 134 4.75 -4.83 5.88
CA ILE A 134 3.53 -5.21 5.14
C ILE A 134 3.53 -6.71 4.88
N SER A 135 4.63 -7.26 4.37
CA SER A 135 4.76 -8.69 4.08
C SER A 135 4.58 -9.54 5.34
N LYS A 136 5.18 -9.11 6.46
CA LYS A 136 5.04 -9.78 7.76
C LYS A 136 3.59 -9.74 8.25
N ALA A 137 2.89 -8.62 8.10
CA ALA A 137 1.49 -8.49 8.49
C ALA A 137 0.58 -9.45 7.69
N LEU A 138 0.86 -9.64 6.39
CA LEU A 138 0.15 -10.57 5.52
C LEU A 138 0.46 -12.05 5.85
N SER A 139 1.71 -12.38 6.21
CA SER A 139 2.07 -13.76 6.57
C SER A 139 1.55 -14.17 7.95
N LEU A 140 1.64 -13.27 8.95
CA LEU A 140 1.30 -13.60 10.34
C LEU A 140 -0.17 -13.92 10.59
N ALA A 141 -1.07 -13.48 9.70
CA ALA A 141 -2.49 -13.79 9.82
C ALA A 141 -2.89 -15.06 9.06
N ASN A 142 -1.96 -15.74 8.37
CA ASN A 142 -2.15 -17.09 7.82
C ASN A 142 -1.73 -18.22 8.79
N ASP A 143 -1.07 -17.90 9.90
CA ASP A 143 -0.62 -18.86 10.92
C ASP A 143 -1.58 -18.97 12.14
N GLY A 144 -2.79 -18.41 12.03
CA GLY A 144 -3.79 -18.33 13.11
C GLY A 144 -5.01 -19.24 12.91
#